data_AF-A0A259PA11-F1
#
_entry.id   AF-A0A259PA11-F1
#
_cell.length_a   1.000
_cell.length_b   1.000
_cell.length_c   1.000
_cell.angle_alpha   90.00
_cell.angle_beta   90.00
_cell.angle_gamma   90.00
#
_symmetry.space_group_name_H-M   'P 1'
#
loop_
_entity.id
_entity.type
_entity.pdbx_description
1 polymer ?
#
loop_
_entity_poly.entity_id
_entity_poly.type
_entity_poly.pdbx_seq_one_letter_code
_entity_poly.pdbx_strand_id
1 'polypeptide(L)'
;MRTISQSICMAGAAVVLLLPFPSIADSASKNQEIAERFAKCDTNKDGKLTPEEAKGCMPRIYDHFSYIDSDNKGYLTLAQIQKAAR
;
A
#
# COMPACT_ATOMS: atom_id res chain seq x y z
N MET A 1 21.92 13.46 -59.76
CA MET A 1 22.52 12.69 -58.65
C MET A 1 21.39 11.89 -58.00
N ARG A 2 21.11 10.67 -58.48
CA ARG A 2 21.51 9.37 -57.90
C ARG A 2 20.94 9.09 -56.51
N THR A 3 19.91 8.24 -56.52
CA THR A 3 19.20 7.48 -55.46
C THR A 3 20.09 6.73 -54.47
N ILE A 4 19.69 6.61 -53.19
CA ILE A 4 19.94 5.50 -52.23
C ILE A 4 18.84 5.66 -51.14
N SER A 5 17.77 4.85 -51.10
CA SER A 5 17.68 3.50 -50.51
C SER A 5 17.82 3.48 -48.98
N GLN A 6 16.69 3.36 -48.26
CA GLN A 6 16.60 2.57 -47.03
C GLN A 6 15.24 1.86 -46.97
N SER A 7 15.15 0.75 -47.70
CA SER A 7 14.24 -0.35 -47.40
C SER A 7 14.61 -0.93 -46.04
N ILE A 8 13.75 -0.79 -45.04
CA ILE A 8 13.77 -1.63 -43.84
C ILE A 8 12.69 -2.69 -44.03
N CYS A 9 13.03 -3.72 -44.79
CA CYS A 9 12.44 -5.04 -44.64
C CYS A 9 13.45 -5.85 -43.85
N MET A 10 13.04 -6.46 -42.73
CA MET A 10 13.46 -7.80 -42.31
C MET A 10 12.70 -8.15 -41.03
N ALA A 11 11.86 -9.17 -41.19
CA ALA A 11 11.32 -9.96 -40.10
C ALA A 11 12.46 -10.49 -39.22
N GLY A 12 12.28 -10.41 -37.90
CA GLY A 12 13.20 -10.99 -36.93
C GLY A 12 12.44 -11.24 -35.63
N ALA A 13 12.10 -12.50 -35.38
CA ALA A 13 11.50 -12.96 -34.14
C ALA A 13 12.46 -12.67 -32.97
N ALA A 14 12.21 -11.59 -32.24
CA ALA A 14 12.89 -11.33 -30.97
C ALA A 14 12.12 -12.10 -29.89
N VAL A 15 12.78 -13.14 -29.39
CA VAL A 15 12.47 -13.82 -28.12
C VAL A 15 12.03 -12.77 -27.10
N VAL A 16 10.73 -12.76 -26.76
CA VAL A 16 10.23 -12.08 -25.56
C VAL A 16 10.82 -12.86 -24.39
N LEU A 17 11.95 -12.35 -23.92
CA LEU A 17 12.67 -12.83 -22.77
C LEU A 17 11.67 -12.90 -21.61
N LEU A 18 11.46 -14.11 -21.10
CA LEU A 18 10.71 -14.42 -19.88
C LEU A 18 11.30 -13.63 -18.69
N LEU A 19 10.88 -12.37 -18.53
CA LEU A 19 11.06 -11.66 -17.28
C LEU A 19 9.92 -12.10 -16.36
N PRO A 20 10.20 -12.76 -15.22
CA PRO A 20 9.17 -12.98 -14.22
C PRO A 20 8.70 -11.61 -13.74
N PHE A 21 7.44 -11.28 -14.02
CA PHE A 21 6.79 -10.09 -13.49
C PHE A 21 6.87 -10.16 -11.95
N PRO A 22 7.45 -9.16 -11.26
CA PRO A 22 7.41 -9.14 -9.81
C PRO A 22 5.95 -8.99 -9.39
N SER A 23 5.42 -10.00 -8.69
CA SER A 23 4.07 -9.96 -8.14
C SER A 23 3.96 -8.85 -7.08
N ILE A 24 3.37 -7.72 -7.44
CA ILE A 24 3.08 -6.57 -6.54
C ILE A 24 1.90 -6.90 -5.56
N ALA A 25 1.50 -8.16 -5.43
CA ALA A 25 0.24 -8.53 -4.76
C ALA A 25 0.27 -8.50 -3.22
N ASP A 26 1.45 -8.46 -2.59
CA ASP A 26 1.57 -8.63 -1.14
C ASP A 26 1.21 -7.37 -0.34
N SER A 27 1.64 -6.18 -0.79
CA SER A 27 1.38 -4.92 -0.07
C SER A 27 -0.08 -4.45 -0.17
N ALA A 28 -0.75 -4.71 -1.30
CA ALA A 28 -2.15 -4.35 -1.48
C ALA A 28 -3.05 -5.12 -0.50
N SER A 29 -2.80 -6.43 -0.36
CA SER A 29 -3.56 -7.31 0.53
C SER A 29 -3.44 -6.91 2.00
N LYS A 30 -2.24 -6.54 2.46
CA LYS A 30 -2.00 -6.09 3.84
C LYS A 30 -2.69 -4.77 4.14
N ASN A 31 -2.61 -3.81 3.23
CA ASN A 31 -3.31 -2.52 3.37
C ASN A 31 -4.83 -2.68 3.43
N GLN A 32 -5.38 -3.66 2.71
CA GLN A 32 -6.80 -3.99 2.77
C GLN A 32 -7.19 -4.60 4.12
N GLU A 33 -6.44 -5.60 4.62
CA GLU A 33 -6.71 -6.18 5.95
C GLU A 33 -6.69 -5.11 7.04
N ILE A 34 -5.72 -4.19 6.98
CA ILE A 34 -5.63 -3.07 7.93
C ILE A 34 -6.84 -2.15 7.82
N ALA A 35 -7.29 -1.84 6.59
CA ALA A 35 -8.48 -1.00 6.38
C ALA A 35 -9.76 -1.67 6.89
N GLU A 36 -9.91 -2.98 6.67
CA GLU A 36 -11.05 -3.74 7.18
C GLU A 36 -11.06 -3.80 8.70
N ARG A 37 -9.91 -4.03 9.32
CA ARG A 37 -9.79 -3.96 10.78
C ARG A 37 -10.06 -2.56 11.28
N PHE A 38 -9.52 -1.54 10.63
CA PHE A 38 -9.73 -0.14 11.00
C PHE A 38 -11.22 0.20 11.03
N ALA A 39 -11.93 -0.13 9.96
CA ALA A 39 -13.37 0.10 9.84
C ALA A 39 -14.20 -0.69 10.87
N LYS A 40 -13.71 -1.83 11.36
CA LYS A 40 -14.35 -2.58 12.46
C LYS A 40 -14.12 -1.93 13.82
N CYS A 41 -13.00 -1.24 14.00
CA CYS A 41 -12.60 -0.64 15.26
C CYS A 41 -13.15 0.79 15.42
N ASP A 42 -13.24 1.54 14.31
CA ASP A 42 -13.83 2.88 14.22
C ASP A 42 -15.35 2.79 14.42
N THR A 43 -15.77 2.80 15.68
CA THR A 43 -17.16 2.48 16.06
C THR A 43 -18.09 3.65 15.79
N ASN A 44 -17.59 4.87 15.98
CA ASN A 44 -18.27 6.13 15.66
C ASN A 44 -18.18 6.50 14.17
N LYS A 45 -17.37 5.78 13.37
CA LYS A 45 -17.21 5.95 11.91
C LYS A 45 -16.75 7.34 11.52
N ASP A 46 -15.86 7.92 12.32
CA ASP A 46 -15.34 9.26 12.10
C ASP A 46 -14.02 9.27 11.31
N GLY A 47 -13.57 8.09 10.87
CA GLY A 47 -12.34 7.90 10.11
C GLY A 47 -11.08 7.99 10.96
N LYS A 48 -11.20 7.88 12.29
CA LYS A 48 -10.11 7.96 13.25
C LYS A 48 -10.22 6.81 14.26
N LEU A 49 -9.11 6.47 14.90
CA LEU A 49 -9.06 5.54 16.02
C LEU A 49 -8.47 6.21 17.24
N THR A 50 -9.29 6.31 18.28
CA THR A 50 -8.86 6.73 19.61
C THR A 50 -8.07 5.61 20.29
N PRO A 51 -7.26 5.91 21.33
CA PRO A 51 -6.54 4.87 22.07
C PRO A 51 -7.50 3.85 22.72
N GLU A 52 -8.69 4.26 23.15
CA GLU A 52 -9.71 3.36 23.68
C GLU A 52 -10.20 2.35 22.62
N GLU A 53 -10.50 2.82 21.41
CA GLU A 53 -10.92 1.97 20.30
C GLU A 53 -9.78 1.06 19.80
N ALA A 54 -8.56 1.61 19.70
CA ALA A 54 -7.38 0.87 19.31
C ALA A 54 -7.05 -0.25 20.32
N LYS A 55 -7.22 -0.03 21.63
CA LYS A 55 -6.92 -1.01 22.67
C LYS A 55 -7.70 -2.32 22.52
N GLY A 56 -9.00 -2.23 22.20
CA GLY A 56 -9.87 -3.40 22.11
C GLY A 56 -9.68 -4.20 20.82
N CYS A 57 -9.12 -3.58 19.79
CA CYS A 57 -9.34 -4.02 18.42
C CYS A 57 -8.05 -4.09 17.59
N MET A 58 -7.03 -3.31 17.96
CA MET A 58 -5.68 -3.30 17.40
C MET A 58 -4.61 -3.16 18.49
N PRO A 59 -4.35 -4.20 19.31
CA PRO A 59 -3.45 -4.11 20.46
C PRO A 59 -2.03 -3.66 20.08
N ARG A 60 -1.50 -4.12 18.94
CA ARG A 60 -0.18 -3.70 18.42
C ARG A 60 -0.10 -2.20 18.11
N ILE A 61 -1.20 -1.61 17.65
CA ILE A 61 -1.28 -0.17 17.37
C ILE A 61 -1.41 0.60 18.68
N TYR A 62 -2.18 0.07 19.64
CA TYR A 62 -2.30 0.63 20.98
C TYR A 62 -0.94 0.69 21.70
N ASP A 63 -0.16 -0.40 21.69
CA ASP A 63 1.18 -0.46 22.30
C ASP A 63 2.14 0.60 21.73
N HIS A 64 1.97 0.98 20.47
CA HIS A 64 2.78 1.98 19.78
C HIS A 64 2.02 3.28 19.51
N PHE A 65 0.89 3.51 20.16
CA PHE A 65 -0.02 4.59 19.81
C PHE A 65 0.68 5.95 19.86
N SER A 66 1.35 6.26 20.96
CA SER A 66 2.08 7.53 21.14
C SER A 66 3.24 7.68 20.16
N TYR A 67 3.83 6.59 19.67
CA TYR A 67 4.88 6.64 18.66
C TYR A 67 4.29 7.00 17.28
N ILE A 68 3.13 6.42 16.95
CA ILE A 68 2.44 6.63 15.67
C ILE A 68 1.73 8.01 15.65
N ASP A 69 1.18 8.45 16.78
CA ASP A 69 0.56 9.77 16.97
C ASP A 69 1.63 10.82 17.31
N SER A 70 2.61 10.98 16.43
CA SER A 70 3.72 11.94 16.63
C SER A 70 3.23 13.38 16.73
N ASP A 71 2.06 13.68 16.16
CA ASP A 71 1.40 14.99 16.21
C ASP A 71 0.59 15.21 17.50
N ASN A 72 0.51 14.22 18.40
CA ASN A 72 -0.22 14.27 19.67
C ASN A 72 -1.69 14.70 19.51
N LYS A 73 -2.36 14.20 18.46
CA LYS A 73 -3.76 14.52 18.20
C LYS A 73 -4.73 13.75 19.07
N GLY A 74 -4.27 12.68 19.73
CA GLY A 74 -5.08 11.78 20.52
C GLY A 74 -5.86 10.76 19.67
N TYR A 75 -5.55 10.66 18.38
CA TYR A 75 -6.18 9.71 17.46
C TYR A 75 -5.25 9.32 16.30
N LEU A 76 -5.51 8.16 15.71
CA LEU A 76 -4.79 7.65 14.55
C LEU A 76 -5.69 7.53 13.33
N THR A 77 -5.17 7.92 12.17
CA THR A 77 -5.84 7.71 10.88
C THR A 77 -5.43 6.38 10.26
N LEU A 78 -6.24 5.88 9.33
CA LEU A 78 -5.92 4.69 8.54
C LEU A 78 -4.53 4.80 7.88
N ALA A 79 -4.18 5.97 7.35
CA ALA A 79 -2.90 6.21 6.70
C ALA A 79 -1.72 6.07 7.67
N GLN A 80 -1.85 6.57 8.90
CA GLN A 80 -0.82 6.43 9.93
C GLN A 80 -0.63 4.96 10.34
N ILE A 81 -1.72 4.21 10.46
CA ILE A 81 -1.68 2.78 10.82
C ILE A 81 -1.09 1.95 9.68
N GLN A 82 -1.47 2.22 8.43
CA GLN A 82 -0.86 1.57 7.26
C GLN A 82 0.63 1.89 7.15
N LYS A 83 1.03 3.12 7.46
CA LYS A 83 2.45 3.50 7.50
C LYS A 83 3.21 2.76 8.59
N ALA A 84 2.60 2.55 9.76
CA ALA A 84 3.20 1.81 10.88
C ALA A 84 3.30 0.30 10.63
N ALA A 85 2.50 -0.25 9.72
CA ALA A 85 2.49 -1.66 9.38
C ALA A 85 3.40 -2.05 8.19
N ARG A 86 4.07 -1.06 7.56
CA ARG A 86 5.05 -1.31 6.50
C ARG A 86 6.39 -1.75 7.04
#